data_AF-A0A3B9KTB0-F1
#
_entry.id   AF-A0A3B9KTB0-F1
#
_cell.length_a   1.000
_cell.length_b   1.000
_cell.length_c   1.000
_cell.angle_alpha   90.00
_cell.angle_beta   90.00
_cell.angle_gamma   90.00
#
_symmetry.space_group_name_H-M   'P 1'
#
loop_
_entity.id
_entity.type
_entity.pdbx_description
1 polymer ?
#
loop_
_entity_poly.entity_id
_entity_poly.type
_entity_poly.pdbx_seq_one_letter_code
_entity_poly.pdbx_strand_id
1 'polypeptide(L)'
;TSHYFGDNFSRPFNIKFSSREGDLKYVYQTSWGTSTRMIGALIMAHGDNRGLALPPKVAPVQAIIIPIAAHKGGVNEKAEAIKQALENAGVRVEVDYRDQSTGWKFNEWEMKGVPVRIEVGPRDIENGVVTVARRDDFSKTQIKIEDLATEIPALLDVIQKYMLEKARKFRDAHIVVCEDMDGLTAAVNSGNFVKAMWCGDRACEDKVKELTGASTRVMPFDQTPVGTKCVCCGKNLLEGEGKVIYFAKAY
;
A
#
# COMPACT_ATOMS: atom_id res chain seq x y z
N THR A 1 14.61 4.89 1.44
CA THR A 1 15.71 4.81 0.46
C THR A 1 16.82 3.95 1.04
N SER A 2 17.62 3.30 0.19
CA SER A 2 18.79 2.53 0.58
C SER A 2 19.96 2.93 -0.32
N HIS A 3 21.09 3.23 0.27
CA HIS A 3 22.27 3.78 -0.38
C HIS A 3 23.47 2.87 -0.14
N TYR A 4 24.21 2.60 -1.21
CA TYR A 4 25.57 2.10 -1.15
C TYR A 4 26.51 3.28 -1.36
N PHE A 5 27.26 3.64 -0.32
CA PHE A 5 28.16 4.79 -0.36
C PHE A 5 29.59 4.42 -0.77
N GLY A 6 29.93 3.14 -0.80
CA GLY A 6 31.32 2.71 -0.90
C GLY A 6 32.13 3.34 0.24
N ASP A 7 33.28 3.92 -0.07
CA ASP A 7 34.15 4.60 0.87
C ASP A 7 34.03 6.13 0.86
N ASN A 8 33.02 6.68 0.17
CA ASN A 8 32.84 8.13 0.01
C ASN A 8 32.65 8.86 1.36
N PHE A 9 32.06 8.20 2.37
CA PHE A 9 31.95 8.74 3.72
C PHE A 9 33.13 8.37 4.62
N SER A 10 33.67 7.16 4.50
CA SER A 10 34.76 6.74 5.38
C SER A 10 36.06 7.49 5.14
N ARG A 11 36.31 7.98 3.91
CA ARG A 11 37.45 8.82 3.57
C ARG A 11 37.49 10.16 4.33
N PRO A 12 36.49 11.06 4.21
CA PRO A 12 36.51 12.35 4.91
C PRO A 12 36.46 12.21 6.44
N PHE A 13 35.86 11.14 6.97
CA PHE A 13 35.77 10.89 8.41
C PHE A 13 36.91 9.99 8.95
N ASN A 14 37.89 9.63 8.12
CA ASN A 14 39.04 8.80 8.46
C ASN A 14 38.67 7.46 9.15
N ILE A 15 37.58 6.83 8.71
CA ILE A 15 37.09 5.56 9.26
C ILE A 15 37.83 4.40 8.57
N LYS A 16 38.79 3.81 9.28
CA LYS A 16 39.70 2.78 8.74
C LYS A 16 39.67 1.50 9.57
N PHE A 17 40.08 0.40 8.95
CA PHE A 17 40.35 -0.88 9.60
C PHE A 17 41.67 -1.46 9.10
N SER A 18 42.33 -2.29 9.91
CA SER A 18 43.48 -3.08 9.47
C SER A 18 42.99 -4.26 8.64
N SER A 19 43.49 -4.39 7.41
CA SER A 19 43.22 -5.53 6.55
C SER A 19 43.97 -6.78 7.06
N ARG A 20 43.72 -7.92 6.40
CA ARG A 20 44.48 -9.16 6.60
C ARG A 20 45.94 -9.02 6.17
N GLU A 21 46.22 -8.14 5.21
CA GLU A 21 47.56 -7.84 4.71
C GLU A 21 48.32 -6.85 5.61
N GLY A 22 47.66 -6.32 6.66
CA GLY A 22 48.25 -5.39 7.62
C GLY A 22 48.21 -3.92 7.21
N ASP A 23 47.68 -3.59 6.03
CA ASP A 23 47.47 -2.22 5.59
C ASP A 23 46.13 -1.64 6.09
N LEU A 24 46.09 -0.32 6.26
CA LEU A 24 44.85 0.37 6.64
C LEU A 24 43.97 0.63 5.42
N LYS A 25 42.76 0.06 5.43
CA LYS A 25 41.74 0.25 4.38
C LYS A 25 40.55 1.06 4.91
N TYR A 26 39.90 1.80 4.02
CA TYR A 26 38.67 2.52 4.34
C TYR A 26 37.48 1.56 4.35
N VAL A 27 36.56 1.73 5.31
CA VAL A 27 35.35 0.91 5.37
C VAL A 27 34.37 1.26 4.27
N TYR A 28 33.65 0.26 3.75
CA TYR A 28 32.59 0.47 2.79
C TYR A 28 31.25 0.55 3.53
N GLN A 29 30.48 1.61 3.29
CA GLN A 29 29.30 1.93 4.08
C GLN A 29 28.02 1.87 3.26
N THR A 30 26.94 1.54 3.94
CA THR A 30 25.57 1.69 3.46
C THR A 30 24.78 2.52 4.45
N SER A 31 23.69 3.13 3.99
CA SER A 31 22.66 3.68 4.87
C SER A 31 21.29 3.48 4.27
N TRP A 32 20.28 3.38 5.10
CA TRP A 32 18.91 3.22 4.67
C TRP A 32 17.97 3.80 5.70
N GLY A 33 16.83 4.26 5.22
CA GLY A 33 15.84 4.92 6.05
C GLY A 33 14.45 4.86 5.45
N THR A 34 13.48 4.80 6.34
CA THR A 34 12.06 4.95 6.04
C THR A 34 11.43 5.92 7.04
N SER A 35 10.25 6.45 6.74
CA SER A 35 9.57 7.44 7.58
C SER A 35 8.06 7.21 7.61
N THR A 36 7.38 8.01 8.44
CA THR A 36 5.92 8.06 8.54
C THR A 36 5.22 8.44 7.22
N ARG A 37 5.96 8.90 6.20
CA ARG A 37 5.44 9.07 4.83
C ARG A 37 4.75 7.81 4.30
N MET A 38 5.18 6.61 4.73
CA MET A 38 4.51 5.35 4.36
C MET A 38 3.05 5.29 4.82
N ILE A 39 2.71 5.92 5.94
CA ILE A 39 1.33 6.00 6.44
C ILE A 39 0.50 6.85 5.49
N GLY A 40 1.01 8.02 5.06
CA GLY A 40 0.33 8.86 4.07
C GLY A 40 0.13 8.13 2.73
N ALA A 41 1.15 7.40 2.26
CA ALA A 41 1.05 6.59 1.04
C ALA A 41 -0.03 5.50 1.16
N LEU A 42 -0.12 4.83 2.30
CA LEU A 42 -1.16 3.83 2.57
C LEU A 42 -2.56 4.44 2.54
N ILE A 43 -2.74 5.61 3.18
CA ILE A 43 -4.01 6.34 3.20
C ILE A 43 -4.44 6.70 1.77
N MET A 44 -3.54 7.27 0.97
CA MET A 44 -3.85 7.68 -0.40
C MET A 44 -4.07 6.50 -1.35
N ALA A 45 -3.38 5.37 -1.13
CA ALA A 45 -3.50 4.21 -2.00
C ALA A 45 -4.81 3.42 -1.82
N HIS A 46 -5.43 3.50 -0.65
CA HIS A 46 -6.57 2.66 -0.29
C HIS A 46 -7.83 3.44 0.11
N GLY A 47 -7.68 4.67 0.59
CA GLY A 47 -8.82 5.52 0.95
C GLY A 47 -9.78 5.76 -0.22
N ASP A 48 -11.03 6.04 0.12
CA ASP A 48 -12.09 6.35 -0.84
C ASP A 48 -12.97 7.49 -0.30
N ASN A 49 -14.06 7.79 -1.02
CA ASN A 49 -14.98 8.88 -0.66
C ASN A 49 -15.69 8.68 0.68
N ARG A 50 -15.60 7.50 1.31
CA ARG A 50 -16.16 7.23 2.64
C ARG A 50 -15.13 7.36 3.76
N GLY A 51 -13.85 7.56 3.44
CA GLY A 51 -12.77 7.76 4.40
C GLY A 51 -11.63 6.76 4.24
N LEU A 52 -11.03 6.36 5.35
CA LEU A 52 -9.93 5.38 5.34
C LEU A 52 -10.44 4.01 4.90
N ALA A 53 -9.55 3.22 4.29
CA ALA A 53 -9.71 1.77 4.17
C ALA A 53 -8.35 1.16 4.50
N LEU A 54 -8.23 0.56 5.69
CA LEU A 54 -6.94 0.12 6.21
C LEU A 54 -6.69 -1.35 5.87
N PRO A 55 -5.51 -1.73 5.36
CA PRO A 55 -5.13 -3.12 5.25
C PRO A 55 -5.12 -3.81 6.63
N PRO A 56 -5.69 -5.02 6.76
CA PRO A 56 -5.82 -5.71 8.05
C PRO A 56 -4.54 -5.87 8.87
N LYS A 57 -3.36 -5.99 8.25
CA LYS A 57 -2.09 -6.14 8.96
C LYS A 57 -1.67 -4.89 9.75
N VAL A 58 -2.20 -3.72 9.41
CA VAL A 58 -1.85 -2.44 10.05
C VAL A 58 -3.04 -1.70 10.63
N ALA A 59 -4.26 -2.19 10.42
CA ALA A 59 -5.48 -1.60 10.99
C ALA A 59 -5.44 -1.72 12.53
N PRO A 60 -5.58 -0.62 13.31
CA PRO A 60 -5.60 -0.69 14.77
C PRO A 60 -6.72 -1.61 15.29
N VAL A 61 -7.92 -1.44 14.73
CA VAL A 61 -9.07 -2.34 14.89
C VAL A 61 -9.27 -3.07 13.57
N GLN A 62 -9.28 -4.39 13.58
CA GLN A 62 -9.48 -5.24 12.40
C GLN A 62 -10.95 -5.58 12.20
N ALA A 63 -11.67 -5.83 13.29
CA ALA A 63 -13.09 -6.12 13.30
C ALA A 63 -13.81 -5.23 14.32
N ILE A 64 -14.95 -4.67 13.94
CA ILE A 64 -15.84 -3.94 14.86
C ILE A 64 -17.18 -4.66 14.95
N ILE A 65 -17.59 -4.98 16.18
CA ILE A 65 -18.89 -5.60 16.46
C ILE A 65 -19.90 -4.49 16.77
N ILE A 66 -21.01 -4.48 16.06
CA ILE A 66 -22.11 -3.53 16.24
C ILE A 66 -23.36 -4.28 16.71
N PRO A 67 -23.71 -4.18 18.01
CA PRO A 67 -24.99 -4.63 18.53
C PRO A 67 -26.16 -3.87 17.87
N ILE A 68 -27.10 -4.59 17.28
CA ILE A 68 -28.34 -4.04 16.70
C ILE A 68 -29.49 -4.31 17.66
N ALA A 69 -30.23 -3.26 18.02
CA ALA A 69 -31.28 -3.31 19.03
C ALA A 69 -30.78 -3.86 20.39
N ALA A 70 -29.67 -3.31 20.87
CA ALA A 70 -28.99 -3.73 22.11
C ALA A 70 -29.87 -3.73 23.38
N HIS A 71 -31.01 -3.02 23.36
CA HIS A 71 -32.00 -3.04 24.43
C HIS A 71 -32.75 -4.39 24.55
N LYS A 72 -32.67 -5.25 23.52
CA LYS A 72 -33.20 -6.62 23.57
C LYS A 72 -32.19 -7.52 24.29
N GLY A 73 -32.66 -8.29 25.26
CA GLY A 73 -31.81 -9.18 26.06
C GLY A 73 -31.07 -10.21 25.19
N GLY A 74 -29.82 -10.52 25.56
CA GLY A 74 -28.99 -11.52 24.89
C GLY A 74 -28.06 -10.96 23.80
N VAL A 75 -28.30 -9.75 23.28
CA VAL A 75 -27.49 -9.18 22.20
C VAL A 75 -26.11 -8.77 22.69
N ASN A 76 -26.02 -8.07 23.82
CA ASN A 76 -24.75 -7.61 24.36
C ASN A 76 -23.90 -8.78 24.88
N GLU A 77 -24.54 -9.76 25.51
CA GLU A 77 -23.88 -10.99 25.97
C GLU A 77 -23.31 -11.78 24.79
N LYS A 78 -24.06 -11.85 23.67
CA LYS A 78 -23.56 -12.52 22.46
C LYS A 78 -22.44 -11.75 21.80
N ALA A 79 -22.53 -10.41 21.74
CA ALA A 79 -21.46 -9.57 21.20
C ALA A 79 -20.16 -9.73 21.99
N GLU A 80 -20.22 -9.78 23.32
CA GLU A 80 -19.05 -10.02 24.17
C GLU A 80 -18.47 -11.43 23.96
N ALA A 81 -19.32 -12.45 23.84
CA ALA A 81 -18.86 -13.82 23.55
C ALA A 81 -18.15 -13.91 22.18
N ILE A 82 -18.65 -13.21 21.16
CA ILE A 82 -18.01 -13.13 19.84
C ILE A 82 -16.67 -12.39 19.95
N LYS A 83 -16.62 -11.27 20.68
CA LYS A 83 -15.38 -10.51 20.93
C LYS A 83 -14.31 -11.43 21.52
N GLN A 84 -14.62 -12.14 22.59
CA GLN A 84 -13.67 -13.04 23.24
C GLN A 84 -13.19 -14.16 22.31
N ALA A 85 -14.08 -14.76 21.52
CA ALA A 85 -13.72 -15.79 20.55
C ALA A 85 -12.74 -15.26 19.48
N LEU A 86 -12.96 -14.04 18.99
CA LEU A 86 -12.10 -13.40 18.00
C LEU A 86 -10.76 -12.93 18.59
N GLU A 87 -10.74 -12.40 19.82
CA GLU A 87 -9.50 -12.08 20.54
C GLU A 87 -8.65 -13.34 20.74
N ASN A 88 -9.26 -14.47 21.12
CA ASN A 88 -8.59 -15.76 21.24
C ASN A 88 -8.03 -16.27 19.90
N ALA A 89 -8.64 -15.88 18.79
CA ALA A 89 -8.16 -16.14 17.43
C ALA A 89 -7.10 -15.13 16.94
N GLY A 90 -6.67 -14.19 17.79
CA GLY A 90 -5.63 -13.19 17.47
C GLY A 90 -6.14 -11.98 16.67
N VAL A 91 -7.45 -11.77 16.60
CA VAL A 91 -8.06 -10.61 15.92
C VAL A 91 -8.11 -9.41 16.86
N ARG A 92 -7.67 -8.25 16.40
CA ARG A 92 -7.90 -6.97 17.10
C ARG A 92 -9.35 -6.53 16.89
N VAL A 93 -10.20 -6.81 17.86
CA VAL A 93 -11.64 -6.59 17.78
C VAL A 93 -12.13 -5.66 18.88
N GLU A 94 -13.11 -4.82 18.55
CA GLU A 94 -13.83 -3.98 19.51
C GLU A 94 -15.34 -4.18 19.38
N VAL A 95 -16.09 -3.76 20.41
CA VAL A 95 -17.56 -3.70 20.37
C VAL A 95 -18.00 -2.25 20.62
N ASP A 96 -18.89 -1.75 19.78
CA ASP A 96 -19.42 -0.39 19.93
C ASP A 96 -20.73 -0.35 20.73
N TYR A 97 -20.61 -0.23 22.04
CA TYR A 97 -21.75 -0.14 22.97
C TYR A 97 -22.39 1.25 23.07
N ARG A 98 -21.88 2.27 22.39
CA ARG A 98 -22.39 3.64 22.52
C ARG A 98 -23.86 3.72 22.14
N ASP A 99 -24.64 4.54 22.83
CA ASP A 99 -26.05 4.77 22.50
C ASP A 99 -26.18 5.73 21.31
N GLN A 100 -25.96 5.18 20.11
CA GLN A 100 -26.01 5.87 18.84
C GLN A 100 -26.75 5.01 17.83
N SER A 101 -27.37 5.66 16.84
CA SER A 101 -28.07 4.92 15.78
C SER A 101 -27.11 3.98 15.04
N THR A 102 -27.62 2.82 14.62
CA THR A 102 -26.83 1.81 13.89
C THR A 102 -26.16 2.41 12.64
N GLY A 103 -26.89 3.25 11.89
CA GLY A 103 -26.36 3.93 10.71
C GLY A 103 -25.20 4.88 11.03
N TRP A 104 -25.28 5.60 12.17
CA TRP A 104 -24.19 6.47 12.62
C TRP A 104 -22.93 5.67 12.95
N LYS A 105 -23.08 4.57 13.70
CA LYS A 105 -21.95 3.68 14.02
C LYS A 105 -21.33 3.10 12.75
N PHE A 106 -22.15 2.65 11.80
CA PHE A 106 -21.66 2.10 10.54
C PHE A 106 -20.80 3.13 9.79
N ASN A 107 -21.27 4.36 9.69
CA ASN A 107 -20.54 5.43 9.01
C ASN A 107 -19.22 5.78 9.72
N GLU A 108 -19.21 5.89 11.05
CA GLU A 108 -18.00 6.23 11.79
C GLU A 108 -16.89 5.18 11.60
N TRP A 109 -17.24 3.90 11.70
CA TRP A 109 -16.27 2.83 11.53
C TRP A 109 -15.85 2.60 10.08
N GLU A 110 -16.73 2.90 9.12
CA GLU A 110 -16.36 2.98 7.70
C GLU A 110 -15.37 4.13 7.47
N MET A 111 -15.60 5.30 8.07
CA MET A 111 -14.71 6.46 7.96
C MET A 111 -13.32 6.19 8.57
N LYS A 112 -13.29 5.49 9.71
CA LYS A 112 -12.05 5.03 10.37
C LYS A 112 -11.34 3.89 9.61
N GLY A 113 -12.01 3.27 8.64
CA GLY A 113 -11.43 2.26 7.76
C GLY A 113 -11.22 0.90 8.41
N VAL A 114 -12.06 0.53 9.39
CA VAL A 114 -12.03 -0.81 9.99
C VAL A 114 -12.35 -1.85 8.91
N PRO A 115 -11.48 -2.86 8.67
CA PRO A 115 -11.63 -3.80 7.56
C PRO A 115 -12.96 -4.57 7.57
N VAL A 116 -13.39 -5.01 8.75
CA VAL A 116 -14.56 -5.88 8.93
C VAL A 116 -15.52 -5.28 9.95
N ARG A 117 -16.80 -5.22 9.62
CA ARG A 117 -17.88 -4.92 10.56
C ARG A 117 -18.74 -6.16 10.75
N ILE A 118 -19.02 -6.52 12.00
CA ILE A 118 -19.86 -7.66 12.39
C ILE A 118 -21.13 -7.09 13.01
N GLU A 119 -22.26 -7.32 12.35
CA GLU A 119 -23.58 -6.84 12.74
C GLU A 119 -24.25 -7.96 13.56
N VAL A 120 -24.58 -7.68 14.83
CA VAL A 120 -25.13 -8.67 15.77
C VAL A 120 -26.53 -8.22 16.20
N GLY A 121 -27.57 -8.83 15.64
CA GLY A 121 -28.96 -8.53 15.95
C GLY A 121 -29.73 -9.73 16.50
N PRO A 122 -30.88 -9.52 17.16
CA PRO A 122 -31.67 -10.60 17.78
C PRO A 122 -32.07 -11.69 16.78
N ARG A 123 -32.50 -11.32 15.57
CA ARG A 123 -32.86 -12.26 14.50
C ARG A 123 -31.66 -13.09 14.03
N ASP A 124 -30.49 -12.48 13.94
CA ASP A 124 -29.26 -13.15 13.50
C ASP A 124 -28.84 -14.18 14.57
N ILE A 125 -28.95 -13.82 15.85
CA ILE A 125 -28.70 -14.71 16.99
C ILE A 125 -29.65 -15.91 16.99
N GLU A 126 -30.96 -15.70 16.78
CA GLU A 126 -31.96 -16.77 16.69
C GLU A 126 -31.64 -17.77 15.58
N ASN A 127 -31.05 -17.30 14.48
CA ASN A 127 -30.66 -18.13 13.34
C ASN A 127 -29.21 -18.66 13.45
N GLY A 128 -28.49 -18.37 14.54
CA GLY A 128 -27.11 -18.82 14.74
C GLY A 128 -26.07 -18.20 13.80
N VAL A 129 -26.39 -17.05 13.19
CA VAL A 129 -25.54 -16.37 12.21
C VAL A 129 -25.26 -14.93 12.63
N VAL A 130 -24.34 -14.26 11.95
CA VAL A 130 -24.13 -12.81 11.99
C VAL A 130 -23.94 -12.29 10.56
N THR A 131 -24.25 -11.02 10.34
CA THR A 131 -23.93 -10.35 9.08
C THR A 131 -22.54 -9.73 9.17
N VAL A 132 -21.66 -10.10 8.24
CA VAL A 132 -20.29 -9.59 8.14
C VAL A 132 -20.19 -8.70 6.91
N ALA A 133 -19.77 -7.45 7.11
CA ALA A 133 -19.62 -6.45 6.06
C ALA A 133 -18.13 -6.08 5.89
N ARG A 134 -17.67 -6.08 4.64
CA ARG A 134 -16.31 -5.68 4.27
C ARG A 134 -16.23 -4.20 3.99
N ARG A 135 -15.14 -3.56 4.41
CA ARG A 135 -14.90 -2.13 4.15
C ARG A 135 -14.38 -1.84 2.75
N ASP A 136 -13.60 -2.73 2.17
CA ASP A 136 -12.84 -2.49 0.94
C ASP A 136 -13.67 -2.64 -0.35
N ASP A 137 -14.72 -3.47 -0.31
CA ASP A 137 -15.63 -3.72 -1.45
C ASP A 137 -17.12 -3.59 -1.11
N PHE A 138 -17.45 -3.30 0.16
CA PHE A 138 -18.82 -3.17 0.67
C PHE A 138 -19.70 -4.42 0.55
N SER A 139 -19.11 -5.58 0.25
CA SER A 139 -19.85 -6.84 0.22
C SER A 139 -20.28 -7.25 1.63
N LYS A 140 -21.41 -7.96 1.70
CA LYS A 140 -21.96 -8.51 2.92
C LYS A 140 -22.17 -10.01 2.76
N THR A 141 -21.83 -10.76 3.78
CA THR A 141 -22.06 -12.20 3.86
C THR A 141 -22.64 -12.55 5.22
N GLN A 142 -23.38 -13.66 5.30
CA GLN A 142 -23.77 -14.24 6.58
C GLN A 142 -22.78 -15.35 6.93
N ILE A 143 -22.29 -15.33 8.16
CA ILE A 143 -21.37 -16.34 8.70
C ILE A 143 -21.99 -16.90 9.97
N LYS A 144 -21.88 -18.22 10.18
CA LYS A 144 -22.33 -18.82 11.43
C LYS A 144 -21.48 -18.34 12.60
N ILE A 145 -22.12 -18.13 13.74
CA ILE A 145 -21.44 -17.65 14.95
C ILE A 145 -20.30 -18.60 15.37
N GLU A 146 -20.51 -19.90 15.24
CA GLU A 146 -19.53 -20.95 15.58
C GLU A 146 -18.26 -20.92 14.70
N ASP A 147 -18.38 -20.43 13.47
CA ASP A 147 -17.28 -20.42 12.49
C ASP A 147 -16.45 -19.12 12.54
N LEU A 148 -16.92 -18.08 13.25
CA LEU A 148 -16.30 -16.74 13.24
C LEU A 148 -14.82 -16.73 13.63
N ALA A 149 -14.43 -17.56 14.61
CA ALA A 149 -13.05 -17.65 15.08
C ALA A 149 -12.09 -18.15 13.98
N THR A 150 -12.60 -18.85 12.96
CA THR A 150 -11.82 -19.35 11.82
C THR A 150 -12.00 -18.47 10.59
N GLU A 151 -13.24 -18.09 10.29
CA GLU A 151 -13.61 -17.36 9.07
C GLU A 151 -13.14 -15.90 9.08
N ILE A 152 -13.17 -15.22 10.22
CA ILE A 152 -12.74 -13.81 10.29
C ILE A 152 -11.23 -13.66 10.03
N PRO A 153 -10.32 -14.42 10.68
CA PRO A 153 -8.90 -14.38 10.32
C PRO A 153 -8.64 -14.68 8.83
N ALA A 154 -9.30 -15.69 8.26
CA ALA A 154 -9.16 -16.04 6.85
C ALA A 154 -9.64 -14.90 5.94
N LEU A 155 -10.76 -14.26 6.29
CA LEU A 155 -11.29 -13.11 5.57
C LEU A 155 -10.34 -11.91 5.62
N LEU A 156 -9.70 -11.63 6.75
CA LEU A 156 -8.71 -10.56 6.87
C LEU A 156 -7.51 -10.80 5.95
N ASP A 157 -7.06 -12.05 5.78
CA ASP A 157 -6.00 -12.38 4.81
C ASP A 157 -6.45 -12.21 3.36
N VAL A 158 -7.71 -12.55 3.05
CA VAL A 158 -8.30 -12.31 1.72
C VAL A 158 -8.36 -10.81 1.43
N ILE A 159 -8.87 -9.99 2.35
CA ILE A 159 -8.92 -8.53 2.22
C ILE A 159 -7.52 -7.96 2.00
N GLN A 160 -6.53 -8.38 2.81
CA GLN A 160 -5.16 -7.92 2.69
C GLN A 160 -4.56 -8.18 1.31
N LYS A 161 -4.78 -9.38 0.74
CA LYS A 161 -4.32 -9.74 -0.60
C LYS A 161 -5.07 -8.95 -1.67
N TYR A 162 -6.40 -8.87 -1.56
CA TYR A 162 -7.24 -8.15 -2.51
C TYR A 162 -6.85 -6.67 -2.61
N MET A 163 -6.66 -5.98 -1.49
CA MET A 163 -6.28 -4.57 -1.47
C MET A 163 -4.92 -4.33 -2.16
N LEU A 164 -3.95 -5.22 -1.94
CA LEU A 164 -2.65 -5.14 -2.61
C LEU A 164 -2.78 -5.34 -4.12
N GLU A 165 -3.53 -6.35 -4.57
CA GLU A 165 -3.71 -6.63 -5.99
C GLU A 165 -4.52 -5.54 -6.70
N LYS A 166 -5.53 -4.97 -6.03
CA LYS A 166 -6.27 -3.80 -6.54
C LYS A 166 -5.33 -2.61 -6.76
N ALA A 167 -4.47 -2.30 -5.78
CA ALA A 167 -3.50 -1.20 -5.90
C ALA A 167 -2.43 -1.47 -6.97
N ARG A 168 -1.96 -2.72 -7.12
CA ARG A 168 -1.04 -3.12 -8.18
C ARG A 168 -1.65 -2.94 -9.56
N LYS A 169 -2.86 -3.45 -9.78
CA LYS A 169 -3.59 -3.27 -11.04
C LYS A 169 -3.79 -1.79 -11.38
N PHE A 170 -4.15 -0.96 -10.39
CA PHE A 170 -4.28 0.48 -10.58
C PHE A 170 -2.95 1.10 -11.01
N ARG A 171 -1.86 0.84 -10.26
CA ARG A 171 -0.51 1.34 -10.61
C ARG A 171 -0.11 0.92 -12.02
N ASP A 172 -0.27 -0.36 -12.36
CA ASP A 172 0.18 -0.92 -13.63
C ASP A 172 -0.62 -0.38 -14.81
N ALA A 173 -1.92 -0.13 -14.63
CA ALA A 173 -2.76 0.54 -15.64
C ALA A 173 -2.37 2.02 -15.87
N HIS A 174 -1.65 2.65 -14.94
CA HIS A 174 -1.16 4.03 -15.03
C HIS A 174 0.34 4.11 -15.39
N ILE A 175 0.91 3.00 -15.89
CA ILE A 175 2.26 2.98 -16.47
C ILE A 175 2.09 2.94 -17.99
N VAL A 176 2.57 3.98 -18.68
CA VAL A 176 2.54 4.09 -20.14
C VAL A 176 3.94 3.91 -20.69
N VAL A 177 4.10 3.06 -21.70
CA VAL A 177 5.37 2.93 -22.41
C VAL A 177 5.45 4.00 -23.49
N CYS A 178 6.57 4.75 -23.53
CA CYS A 178 6.79 5.80 -24.53
C CYS A 178 8.16 5.68 -25.18
N GLU A 179 8.23 6.01 -26.48
CA GLU A 179 9.47 5.96 -27.27
C GLU A 179 9.97 7.36 -27.70
N ASP A 180 9.17 8.41 -27.51
CA ASP A 180 9.50 9.79 -27.85
C ASP A 180 9.02 10.80 -26.79
N MET A 181 9.44 12.06 -26.96
CA MET A 181 9.12 13.16 -26.06
C MET A 181 7.65 13.56 -26.07
N ASP A 182 6.97 13.41 -27.21
CA ASP A 182 5.56 13.81 -27.34
C ASP A 182 4.67 12.86 -26.54
N GLY A 183 4.89 11.55 -26.70
CA GLY A 183 4.23 10.51 -25.91
C GLY A 183 4.54 10.63 -24.42
N LEU A 184 5.81 10.87 -24.07
CA LEU A 184 6.21 11.09 -22.67
C LEU A 184 5.46 12.29 -22.08
N THR A 185 5.43 13.42 -22.80
CA THR A 185 4.78 14.66 -22.34
C THR A 185 3.29 14.47 -22.16
N ALA A 186 2.60 13.85 -23.13
CA ALA A 186 1.18 13.56 -23.04
C ALA A 186 0.86 12.65 -21.85
N ALA A 187 1.62 11.56 -21.66
CA ALA A 187 1.40 10.63 -20.57
C ALA A 187 1.63 11.28 -19.19
N VAL A 188 2.70 12.06 -19.03
CA VAL A 188 2.99 12.81 -17.78
C VAL A 188 1.87 13.82 -17.48
N ASN A 189 1.38 14.54 -18.50
CA ASN A 189 0.31 15.51 -18.31
C ASN A 189 -1.05 14.86 -18.01
N SER A 190 -1.21 13.59 -18.37
CA SER A 190 -2.38 12.78 -18.01
C SER A 190 -2.26 12.14 -16.62
N GLY A 191 -1.19 12.43 -15.88
CA GLY A 191 -0.97 11.92 -14.53
C GLY A 191 -0.39 10.50 -14.46
N ASN A 192 0.11 9.97 -15.57
CA ASN A 192 0.68 8.63 -15.63
C ASN A 192 2.18 8.61 -15.29
N PHE A 193 2.65 7.43 -14.89
CA PHE A 193 4.06 7.08 -14.95
C PHE A 193 4.44 6.73 -16.39
N VAL A 194 5.62 7.13 -16.82
CA VAL A 194 6.17 6.76 -18.13
C VAL A 194 7.30 5.77 -17.95
N LYS A 195 7.20 4.59 -18.58
CA LYS A 195 8.30 3.62 -18.70
C LYS A 195 8.95 3.80 -20.06
N ALA A 196 10.22 4.16 -20.11
CA ALA A 196 10.89 4.45 -21.37
C ALA A 196 12.38 4.09 -21.36
N MET A 197 12.98 4.03 -22.54
CA MET A 197 14.41 3.89 -22.70
C MET A 197 15.10 5.27 -22.60
N TRP A 198 16.18 5.35 -21.82
CA TRP A 198 16.95 6.57 -21.57
C TRP A 198 18.45 6.33 -21.80
N CYS A 199 19.15 7.34 -22.33
CA CYS A 199 20.57 7.25 -22.68
C CYS A 199 21.53 7.40 -21.49
N GLY A 200 21.03 7.72 -20.28
CA GLY A 200 21.87 7.98 -19.11
C GLY A 200 22.46 9.40 -19.03
N ASP A 201 22.25 10.23 -20.05
CA ASP A 201 22.78 11.59 -20.08
C ASP A 201 21.90 12.55 -19.26
N ARG A 202 22.56 13.30 -18.37
CA ARG A 202 21.94 14.34 -17.54
C ARG A 202 21.23 15.39 -18.38
N ALA A 203 21.77 15.77 -19.54
CA ALA A 203 21.14 16.75 -20.42
C ALA A 203 19.74 16.30 -20.87
N CYS A 204 19.56 14.98 -21.10
CA CYS A 204 18.25 14.42 -21.42
C CYS A 204 17.29 14.42 -20.23
N GLU A 205 17.76 14.16 -19.01
CA GLU A 205 16.93 14.25 -17.81
C GLU A 205 16.49 15.69 -17.55
N ASP A 206 17.41 16.66 -17.64
CA ASP A 206 17.13 18.09 -17.44
C ASP A 206 16.09 18.59 -18.46
N LYS A 207 16.21 18.20 -19.73
CA LYS A 207 15.23 18.53 -20.78
C LYS A 207 13.84 17.92 -20.52
N VAL A 208 13.77 16.67 -20.07
CA VAL A 208 12.48 16.05 -19.68
C VAL A 208 11.84 16.85 -18.55
N LYS A 209 12.62 17.25 -17.56
CA LYS A 209 12.15 18.04 -16.42
C LYS A 209 11.67 19.42 -16.82
N GLU A 210 12.41 20.12 -17.68
CA GLU A 210 12.03 21.45 -18.18
C GLU A 210 10.68 21.42 -18.91
N LEU A 211 10.48 20.43 -19.79
CA LEU A 211 9.29 20.39 -20.65
C LEU A 211 8.05 19.80 -19.97
N THR A 212 8.23 18.92 -18.98
CA THR A 212 7.11 18.13 -18.44
C THR A 212 6.95 18.26 -16.91
N GLY A 213 7.96 18.79 -16.22
CA GLY A 213 8.06 18.74 -14.76
C GLY A 213 8.35 17.34 -14.20
N ALA A 214 8.49 16.31 -15.04
CA ALA A 214 8.86 14.97 -14.61
C ALA A 214 10.36 14.82 -14.42
N SER A 215 10.75 13.91 -13.53
CA SER A 215 12.14 13.52 -13.27
C SER A 215 12.21 12.00 -13.35
N THR A 216 13.42 11.46 -13.45
CA THR A 216 13.63 10.02 -13.21
C THR A 216 13.15 9.65 -11.80
N ARG A 217 12.44 8.52 -11.69
CA ARG A 217 11.90 8.01 -10.42
C ARG A 217 12.72 6.83 -9.93
N VAL A 218 12.86 5.84 -10.79
CA VAL A 218 13.60 4.62 -10.49
C VAL A 218 14.06 3.98 -11.79
N MET A 219 15.28 3.48 -11.76
CA MET A 219 15.78 2.49 -12.70
C MET A 219 15.37 1.10 -12.17
N PRO A 220 14.37 0.42 -12.74
CA PRO A 220 13.97 -0.90 -12.28
C PRO A 220 15.11 -1.91 -12.39
N PHE A 221 15.10 -2.93 -11.53
CA PHE A 221 16.04 -4.03 -11.66
C PHE A 221 15.83 -4.83 -12.95
N ASP A 222 14.57 -4.98 -13.36
CA ASP A 222 14.25 -5.47 -14.70
C ASP A 222 14.57 -4.40 -15.74
N GLN A 223 15.64 -4.65 -16.50
CA GLN A 223 16.12 -3.79 -17.59
C GLN A 223 15.75 -4.35 -18.98
N THR A 224 14.73 -5.23 -19.07
CA THR A 224 14.20 -5.70 -20.36
C THR A 224 13.80 -4.49 -21.22
N PRO A 225 14.44 -4.27 -22.38
CA PRO A 225 14.20 -3.08 -23.19
C PRO A 225 12.75 -2.95 -23.63
N VAL A 226 12.23 -1.72 -23.62
CA VAL A 226 10.87 -1.38 -24.08
C VAL A 226 10.87 -0.56 -25.39
N GLY A 227 12.02 -0.46 -26.04
CA GLY A 227 12.27 0.31 -27.24
C GLY A 227 13.77 0.31 -27.58
N THR A 228 14.16 0.96 -28.67
CA THR A 228 15.56 0.97 -29.15
C THR A 228 16.21 2.36 -29.14
N LYS A 229 15.48 3.39 -28.71
CA LYS A 229 15.93 4.79 -28.75
C LYS A 229 15.76 5.47 -27.41
N CYS A 230 16.57 6.48 -27.15
CA CYS A 230 16.31 7.36 -26.03
C CYS A 230 15.04 8.16 -26.28
N VAL A 231 14.11 8.09 -25.34
CA VAL A 231 12.83 8.82 -25.37
C VAL A 231 13.00 10.33 -25.52
N CYS A 232 14.13 10.88 -25.05
CA CYS A 232 14.38 12.32 -25.04
C CYS A 232 15.12 12.83 -26.29
N CYS A 233 16.27 12.25 -26.62
CA CYS A 233 17.11 12.72 -27.73
C CYS A 233 16.97 11.92 -29.02
N GLY A 234 16.21 10.83 -29.03
CA GLY A 234 16.02 9.97 -30.21
C GLY A 234 17.26 9.15 -30.60
N LYS A 235 18.38 9.26 -29.88
CA LYS A 235 19.60 8.47 -30.12
C LYS A 235 19.25 6.98 -30.06
N ASN A 236 19.66 6.22 -31.09
CA ASN A 236 19.61 4.75 -31.05
C ASN A 236 20.53 4.22 -29.95
N LEU A 237 20.00 3.34 -29.10
CA LEU A 237 20.70 2.76 -27.97
C LEU A 237 21.14 1.35 -28.35
N LEU A 238 22.45 1.11 -28.36
CA LEU A 238 22.99 -0.23 -28.53
C LEU A 238 22.71 -1.07 -27.28
N GLU A 239 22.89 -2.38 -27.39
CA GLU A 239 22.73 -3.32 -26.28
C GLU A 239 23.62 -2.89 -25.09
N GLY A 240 23.01 -2.73 -23.92
CA GLY A 240 23.69 -2.31 -22.69
C GLY A 240 23.91 -0.79 -22.53
N GLU A 241 23.78 0.02 -23.58
CA GLU A 241 23.94 1.48 -23.51
C GLU A 241 22.71 2.18 -22.92
N GLY A 242 21.52 1.67 -23.20
CA GLY A 242 20.27 2.21 -22.71
C GLY A 242 19.90 1.73 -21.31
N LYS A 243 19.18 2.55 -20.55
CA LYS A 243 18.52 2.16 -19.30
C LYS A 243 17.01 2.26 -19.44
N VAL A 244 16.29 1.25 -18.98
CA VAL A 244 14.85 1.36 -18.73
C VAL A 244 14.67 2.23 -17.50
N ILE A 245 13.84 3.27 -17.59
CA ILE A 245 13.59 4.22 -16.51
C ILE A 245 12.09 4.50 -16.39
N TYR A 246 11.63 4.72 -15.17
CA TYR A 246 10.34 5.36 -14.91
C TYR A 246 10.49 6.87 -14.73
N PHE A 247 9.72 7.65 -15.48
CA PHE A 247 9.57 9.10 -15.32
C PHE A 247 8.20 9.43 -14.75
N ALA A 248 8.15 10.42 -13.85
CA ALA A 248 6.91 11.02 -13.36
C ALA A 248 7.17 12.34 -12.65
N LYS A 249 6.11 13.13 -12.47
CA LYS A 249 6.10 14.24 -11.50
C LYS A 249 6.28 13.68 -10.09
N ALA A 250 6.99 14.42 -9.24
CA ALA A 250 7.13 14.08 -7.82
C ALA A 250 6.06 14.81 -7.00
N TYR A 251 5.74 14.23 -5.82
CA TYR A 251 5.07 14.94 -4.73
C TYR A 251 5.91 16.11 -4.23
#